data_AF-A0A0Q4WNF6-F1
#
_entry.id   AF-A0A0Q4WNF6-F1
#
_cell.length_a   1.000
_cell.length_b   1.000
_cell.length_c   1.000
_cell.angle_alpha   90.00
_cell.angle_beta   90.00
_cell.angle_gamma   90.00
#
_symmetry.space_group_name_H-M   'P 1'
#
loop_
_entity.id
_entity.type
_entity.pdbx_description
1 polymer ?
#
loop_
_entity_poly.entity_id
_entity_poly.type
_entity_poly.pdbx_seq_one_letter_code
_entity_poly.pdbx_strand_id
1 'polypeptide(L)'
;MTYRDIAAREGWDEKTIAVHCRGLGLTSQPRQPVVTLLDVESAREGRETVREVADRLGVTIQAVHLCAYRHGTRIARRPSRLDHETMRRVVLAHAPLSQAALELGVTPETLYRRAGQLGLPGDRRGRTLLRRREGVV
;
A
#
# COMPACT_ATOMS: atom_id res chain seq x y z
N MET A 1 23.38 -14.50 18.19
CA MET A 1 22.70 -15.81 18.23
C MET A 1 21.40 -15.67 17.45
N THR A 2 21.31 -16.30 16.29
CA THR A 2 20.16 -16.24 15.39
C THR A 2 19.16 -17.36 15.71
N TYR A 3 17.92 -17.27 15.21
CA TYR A 3 16.94 -18.36 15.38
C TYR A 3 17.42 -19.67 14.74
N ARG A 4 18.19 -19.59 13.65
CA ARG A 4 18.85 -20.73 13.01
C ARG A 4 19.88 -21.41 13.91
N ASP A 5 20.65 -20.63 14.69
CA ASP A 5 21.62 -21.18 15.65
C ASP A 5 20.90 -21.92 16.80
N ILE A 6 19.76 -21.40 17.24
CA ILE A 6 18.92 -22.03 18.28
C ILE A 6 18.28 -23.31 17.71
N ALA A 7 17.78 -23.26 16.47
CA ALA A 7 17.19 -24.40 15.77
C ALA A 7 18.18 -25.57 15.65
N ALA A 8 19.41 -25.27 15.22
CA ALA A 8 20.47 -26.27 15.06
C ALA A 8 20.90 -26.89 16.40
N ARG A 9 20.84 -26.13 17.51
CA ARG A 9 21.25 -26.60 18.84
C ARG A 9 20.17 -27.40 19.55
N GLU A 10 18.92 -26.94 19.47
CA GLU A 10 17.80 -27.50 20.23
C GLU A 10 16.99 -28.52 19.42
N GLY A 11 17.27 -28.66 18.11
CA GLY A 11 16.56 -29.60 17.23
C GLY A 11 15.13 -29.16 16.88
N TRP A 12 14.82 -27.88 17.03
CA TRP A 12 13.50 -27.32 16.76
C TRP A 12 13.46 -26.66 15.39
N ASP A 13 12.28 -26.61 14.78
CA ASP A 13 12.07 -25.84 13.56
C ASP A 13 12.21 -24.33 13.83
N GLU A 14 12.87 -23.62 12.92
CA GLU A 14 13.16 -22.19 13.04
C GLU A 14 11.88 -21.35 13.18
N LYS A 15 10.78 -21.76 12.52
CA LYS A 15 9.48 -21.09 12.61
C LYS A 15 8.87 -21.25 14.01
N THR A 16 9.02 -22.43 14.60
CA THR A 16 8.52 -22.73 15.96
C THR A 16 9.25 -21.86 16.98
N ILE A 17 10.58 -21.76 16.88
CA ILE A 17 11.38 -20.87 17.73
C ILE A 17 10.94 -19.41 17.56
N ALA A 18 10.77 -18.94 16.32
CA ALA A 18 10.33 -17.57 16.07
C ALA A 18 8.95 -17.25 16.66
N VAL A 19 8.01 -18.21 16.64
CA VAL A 19 6.69 -18.08 17.25
C VAL A 19 6.77 -18.02 18.77
N HIS A 20 7.53 -18.92 19.40
CA HIS A 20 7.71 -18.92 20.85
C HIS A 20 8.42 -17.67 21.34
N CYS A 21 9.50 -17.26 20.68
CA CYS A 21 10.20 -16.00 20.95
C CYS A 21 9.26 -14.79 20.82
N ARG A 22 8.37 -14.77 19.82
CA ARG A 22 7.35 -13.72 19.67
C ARG A 22 6.33 -13.73 20.79
N GLY A 23 5.83 -14.90 21.19
CA GLY A 23 4.87 -15.08 22.29
C GLY A 23 5.45 -14.68 23.65
N LEU A 24 6.77 -14.86 23.83
CA LEU A 24 7.52 -14.47 25.02
C LEU A 24 8.04 -13.01 24.98
N GLY A 25 7.77 -12.26 23.90
CA GLY A 25 8.28 -10.90 23.72
C GLY A 25 9.79 -10.83 23.46
N LEU A 26 10.48 -11.96 23.36
CA LEU A 26 11.90 -12.13 23.09
C LEU A 26 12.17 -12.05 21.58
N THR A 27 11.77 -10.95 20.94
CA THR A 27 12.02 -10.77 19.51
C THR A 27 13.49 -10.42 19.28
N SER A 28 14.28 -11.31 18.66
CA SER A 28 15.67 -11.07 18.25
C SER A 28 15.83 -10.06 17.11
N GLN A 29 14.72 -9.55 16.56
CA GLN A 29 14.76 -8.50 15.56
C GLN A 29 14.68 -7.14 16.26
N PRO A 30 15.59 -6.20 15.99
CA PRO A 30 15.34 -4.80 16.27
C PRO A 30 14.00 -4.43 15.64
N ARG A 31 13.01 -4.10 16.48
CA ARG A 31 11.78 -3.46 16.01
C ARG A 31 12.17 -2.04 15.59
N GLN A 32 12.60 -1.83 14.34
CA GLN A 32 12.33 -0.64 13.51
C GLN A 32 13.16 -0.57 12.22
N PRO A 33 12.66 0.12 11.18
CA PRO A 33 13.10 -0.05 9.80
C PRO A 33 14.42 0.67 9.53
N VAL A 34 15.18 0.15 8.58
CA VAL A 34 16.41 0.72 7.98
C VAL A 34 16.17 2.09 7.31
N VAL A 35 14.95 2.64 7.39
CA VAL A 35 14.60 3.93 6.80
C VAL A 35 14.99 5.04 7.77
N THR A 36 15.97 5.84 7.39
CA THR A 36 16.41 7.02 8.16
C THR A 36 15.61 8.26 7.78
N LEU A 37 15.73 9.32 8.58
CA LEU A 37 15.12 10.62 8.26
C LEU A 37 15.68 11.19 6.94
N LEU A 38 16.96 10.98 6.65
CA LEU A 38 17.60 11.43 5.40
C LEU A 38 16.96 10.80 4.16
N ASP A 39 16.56 9.54 4.25
CA ASP A 39 15.85 8.84 3.17
C ASP A 39 14.46 9.44 2.93
N VAL A 40 13.76 9.79 4.02
CA VAL A 40 12.46 10.46 4.00
C VAL A 40 12.58 11.88 3.43
N GLU A 41 13.64 12.61 3.77
CA GLU A 41 13.91 13.97 3.28
C GLU A 41 14.23 13.97 1.79
N SER A 42 15.01 13.00 1.32
CA SER A 42 15.28 12.80 -0.11
C SER A 42 13.98 12.60 -0.91
N ALA A 43 13.03 11.84 -0.34
CA ALA A 43 11.70 11.68 -0.93
C ALA A 43 10.81 12.93 -0.81
N ARG A 44 10.95 13.72 0.26
CA ARG A 44 10.18 14.96 0.47
C ARG A 44 10.62 16.07 -0.48
N GLU A 45 11.91 16.21 -0.70
CA GLU A 45 12.52 17.22 -1.58
C GLU A 45 12.38 16.88 -3.06
N GLY A 46 11.86 15.69 -3.37
CA GLY A 46 11.65 15.23 -4.74
C GLY A 46 12.93 14.78 -5.44
N ARG A 47 14.02 14.52 -4.70
CA ARG A 47 15.27 13.96 -5.24
C ARG A 47 15.10 12.51 -5.65
N GLU A 48 14.27 11.77 -4.92
CA GLU A 48 13.86 10.39 -5.21
C GLU A 48 12.36 10.23 -4.93
N THR A 49 11.72 9.21 -5.49
CA THR A 49 10.36 8.82 -5.12
C THR A 49 10.38 7.89 -3.90
N VAL A 50 9.27 7.84 -3.15
CA VAL A 50 9.11 6.89 -2.03
C VAL A 50 9.35 5.44 -2.47
N ARG A 51 9.04 5.12 -3.74
CA ARG A 51 9.31 3.79 -4.31
C ARG A 51 10.80 3.57 -4.51
N GLU A 52 11.51 4.51 -5.11
CA GLU A 52 12.97 4.40 -5.31
C GLU A 52 13.70 4.29 -3.97
N VAL A 53 13.28 5.05 -2.96
CA VAL A 53 13.79 4.92 -1.59
C VAL A 53 13.50 3.53 -1.00
N ALA A 54 12.28 3.01 -1.20
CA ALA A 54 11.91 1.69 -0.73
C ALA A 54 12.72 0.58 -1.41
N ASP A 55 12.88 0.66 -2.73
CA ASP A 55 13.63 -0.29 -3.54
C ASP A 55 15.13 -0.25 -3.19
N ARG A 56 15.72 0.95 -3.03
CA ARG A 56 17.13 1.15 -2.62
C ARG A 56 17.42 0.56 -1.25
N LEU A 57 16.48 0.67 -0.31
CA LEU A 57 16.64 0.18 1.06
C LEU A 57 16.16 -1.26 1.27
N GLY A 58 15.57 -1.90 0.25
CA GLY A 58 14.99 -3.23 0.36
C GLY A 58 13.81 -3.29 1.35
N VAL A 59 13.06 -2.20 1.50
CA VAL A 59 11.92 -2.09 2.41
C VAL A 59 10.62 -1.89 1.65
N THR A 60 9.49 -1.99 2.36
CA THR A 60 8.19 -1.65 1.76
C THR A 60 7.99 -0.14 1.68
N ILE A 61 7.24 0.32 0.66
CA ILE A 61 6.75 1.70 0.56
C ILE A 61 6.05 2.15 1.86
N GLN A 62 5.36 1.22 2.53
CA GLN A 62 4.69 1.49 3.80
C GLN A 62 5.68 1.78 4.94
N ALA A 63 6.84 1.13 4.98
CA ALA A 63 7.88 1.40 5.97
C ALA A 63 8.42 2.83 5.83
N VAL A 64 8.59 3.30 4.60
CA VAL A 64 9.04 4.69 4.33
C VAL A 64 7.99 5.70 4.78
N HIS A 65 6.71 5.47 4.47
CA HIS A 65 5.62 6.32 4.95
C HIS A 65 5.44 6.29 6.48
N LEU A 66 5.67 5.15 7.12
CA LEU A 66 5.61 5.03 8.57
C LEU A 66 6.75 5.81 9.25
N CYS A 67 7.95 5.76 8.67
CA CYS A 67 9.09 6.59 9.10
C CYS A 67 8.74 8.07 8.97
N ALA A 68 8.26 8.49 7.79
CA ALA A 68 7.82 9.86 7.55
C ALA A 68 6.77 10.33 8.57
N TYR A 69 5.77 9.50 8.85
CA TYR A 69 4.74 9.79 9.86
C TYR A 69 5.33 9.96 11.27
N ARG A 70 6.24 9.07 11.69
CA ARG A 70 6.88 9.13 13.01
C ARG A 70 7.68 10.41 13.20
N HIS A 71 8.38 10.86 12.17
CA HIS A 71 9.21 12.07 12.21
C HIS A 71 8.43 13.34 11.85
N GLY A 72 7.09 13.27 11.74
CA GLY A 72 6.25 14.42 11.40
C GLY A 72 6.49 14.95 9.97
N THR A 73 7.17 14.19 9.12
CA THR A 73 7.52 14.58 7.77
C THR A 73 6.38 14.25 6.81
N ARG A 74 5.79 15.28 6.20
CA ARG A 74 4.74 15.10 5.20
C ARG A 74 5.36 14.88 3.83
N ILE A 75 5.63 13.64 3.46
CA ILE A 75 5.94 13.30 2.06
C ILE A 75 4.65 13.46 1.25
N ALA A 76 4.69 14.26 0.18
CA ALA A 76 3.59 14.34 -0.77
C ALA A 76 3.34 12.93 -1.32
N ARG A 77 2.15 12.37 -1.04
CA ARG A 77 1.72 11.17 -1.75
C ARG A 77 1.76 11.52 -3.24
N ARG A 78 2.38 10.66 -4.06
CA ARG A 78 2.44 10.84 -5.52
C ARG A 78 1.12 11.44 -5.97
N PRO A 79 1.13 12.57 -6.69
CA PRO A 79 -0.11 13.13 -7.20
C PRO A 79 -0.83 11.98 -7.90
N SER A 80 -2.09 11.79 -7.53
CA SER A 80 -3.00 10.96 -8.29
C SER A 80 -2.73 11.26 -9.77
N ARG A 81 -2.31 10.26 -10.55
CA ARG A 81 -2.19 10.46 -12.01
C ARG A 81 -3.50 11.00 -12.60
N LEU A 82 -4.62 10.73 -11.91
CA LEU A 82 -5.89 11.40 -12.13
C LEU A 82 -6.01 12.68 -11.31
N ASP A 83 -5.96 13.79 -12.03
CA ASP A 83 -6.54 15.03 -11.57
C ASP A 83 -8.05 14.86 -11.27
N HIS A 84 -8.52 15.57 -10.25
CA HIS A 84 -9.89 15.46 -9.74
C HIS A 84 -10.92 15.95 -10.75
N GLU A 85 -10.63 17.05 -11.44
CA GLU A 85 -11.52 17.62 -12.44
C GLU A 85 -11.63 16.71 -13.67
N THR A 86 -10.49 16.16 -14.10
CA THR A 86 -10.42 15.14 -15.16
C THR A 86 -11.23 13.90 -14.79
N MET A 87 -11.08 13.37 -13.57
CA MET A 87 -11.86 12.21 -13.11
C MET A 87 -13.35 12.52 -13.05
N ARG A 88 -13.75 13.69 -12.54
CA ARG A 88 -15.16 14.10 -12.47
C ARG A 88 -15.77 14.19 -13.86
N ARG A 89 -15.06 14.80 -14.81
CA ARG A 89 -15.51 14.94 -16.21
C ARG A 89 -15.75 13.58 -16.86
N VAL A 90 -14.79 12.67 -16.75
CA VAL A 90 -14.86 11.33 -17.36
C VAL A 90 -15.95 10.48 -16.69
N VAL A 91 -16.04 10.50 -15.36
CA VAL A 91 -17.11 9.77 -14.64
C VAL A 91 -18.51 10.26 -15.01
N LEU A 92 -18.69 11.56 -15.24
CA LEU A 92 -19.98 12.12 -15.67
C LEU A 92 -20.26 11.91 -17.16
N ALA A 93 -19.23 11.77 -17.99
CA ALA A 93 -19.35 11.55 -19.43
C ALA A 93 -19.71 10.09 -19.80
N HIS A 94 -19.42 9.12 -18.94
CA HIS A 94 -19.72 7.71 -19.21
C HIS A 94 -20.75 7.10 -18.25
N ALA A 95 -21.76 6.46 -18.81
CA ALA A 95 -22.50 5.39 -18.15
C ALA A 95 -22.21 4.10 -18.93
N PRO A 96 -21.42 3.13 -18.43
CA PRO A 96 -21.07 2.80 -17.03
C PRO A 96 -19.67 3.24 -16.55
N LEU A 97 -19.48 3.25 -15.21
CA LEU A 97 -18.20 3.55 -14.52
C LEU A 97 -17.02 2.65 -14.93
N SER A 98 -17.29 1.42 -15.39
CA SER A 98 -16.26 0.54 -15.93
C SER A 98 -15.62 1.11 -17.20
N GLN A 99 -16.39 1.83 -18.02
CA GLN A 99 -15.90 2.48 -19.23
C GLN A 99 -15.03 3.70 -18.86
N ALA A 100 -15.47 4.49 -17.89
CA ALA A 100 -14.68 5.58 -17.34
C ALA A 100 -13.34 5.08 -16.76
N ALA A 101 -13.33 3.91 -16.12
CA ALA A 101 -12.11 3.32 -15.56
C ALA A 101 -11.09 2.93 -16.64
N LEU A 102 -11.57 2.37 -17.77
CA LEU A 102 -10.74 2.06 -18.93
C LEU A 102 -10.11 3.32 -19.52
N GLU A 103 -10.90 4.38 -19.72
CA GLU A 103 -10.41 5.65 -20.27
C GLU A 103 -9.39 6.32 -19.34
N LEU A 104 -9.60 6.21 -18.04
CA LEU A 104 -8.69 6.73 -17.02
C LEU A 104 -7.47 5.83 -16.76
N GLY A 105 -7.39 4.66 -17.40
CA GLY A 105 -6.29 3.69 -17.21
C GLY A 105 -6.18 3.18 -15.78
N VAL A 106 -7.30 3.12 -15.05
CA VAL A 106 -7.37 2.64 -13.66
C VAL A 106 -8.27 1.41 -13.56
N THR A 107 -8.09 0.62 -12.51
CA THR A 107 -9.04 -0.47 -12.26
C THR A 107 -10.42 0.09 -11.91
N PRO A 108 -11.51 -0.58 -12.33
CA PRO A 108 -12.86 -0.18 -11.94
C PRO A 108 -13.01 -0.03 -10.42
N GLU A 109 -12.41 -0.93 -9.64
CA GLU A 109 -12.44 -0.86 -8.17
C GLU A 109 -11.77 0.40 -7.61
N THR A 110 -10.63 0.82 -8.19
CA THR A 110 -9.96 2.07 -7.81
C THR A 110 -10.85 3.27 -8.09
N LEU A 111 -11.51 3.28 -9.25
CA LEU A 111 -12.41 4.36 -9.63
C LEU A 111 -13.67 4.38 -8.76
N TYR A 112 -14.26 3.23 -8.43
CA TYR A 112 -15.40 3.14 -7.51
C TYR A 112 -15.08 3.68 -6.12
N ARG A 113 -13.91 3.31 -5.57
CA ARG A 113 -13.47 3.79 -4.25
C ARG A 113 -13.29 5.31 -4.24
N ARG A 114 -12.69 5.86 -5.29
CA ARG A 114 -12.46 7.31 -5.43
C ARG A 114 -13.73 8.09 -5.72
N ALA A 115 -14.61 7.59 -6.60
CA ALA A 115 -15.89 8.21 -6.89
C ALA A 115 -16.78 8.30 -5.64
N GLY A 116 -16.78 7.26 -4.80
CA GLY A 116 -17.51 7.25 -3.53
C GLY A 116 -16.98 8.27 -2.51
N GLN A 117 -15.67 8.47 -2.43
CA GLN A 117 -15.06 9.51 -1.58
C GLN A 117 -15.44 10.94 -2.00
N LEU A 118 -15.88 11.11 -3.24
CA LEU A 118 -16.16 12.40 -3.86
C LEU A 118 -17.66 12.66 -4.05
N GLY A 119 -18.52 11.77 -3.53
CA GLY A 119 -19.97 11.87 -3.69
C GLY A 119 -20.44 11.81 -5.14
N LEU A 120 -19.59 11.37 -6.07
CA LEU A 120 -19.96 11.19 -7.46
C LEU A 120 -20.94 10.00 -7.56
N PRO A 121 -21.85 9.99 -8.55
CA PRO A 121 -22.82 8.91 -8.73
C PRO A 121 -22.09 7.59 -9.03
N GLY A 122 -21.71 6.91 -7.95
CA GLY A 122 -21.20 5.55 -7.95
C GLY A 122 -22.39 4.67 -8.25
N ASP A 123 -22.51 4.25 -9.51
CA ASP A 123 -23.56 3.38 -10.00
C ASP A 123 -23.91 2.32 -8.94
N ARG A 124 -25.01 2.54 -8.21
CA ARG A 124 -25.48 1.62 -7.16
C ARG A 124 -25.79 0.23 -7.76
N ARG A 125 -25.87 0.11 -9.10
CA ARG A 125 -26.02 -1.15 -9.85
C ARG A 125 -24.69 -1.82 -10.23
N GLY A 126 -23.56 -1.10 -10.26
CA GLY A 126 -22.25 -1.65 -10.64
C GLY A 126 -21.67 -2.63 -9.62
N ARG A 127 -21.93 -2.41 -8.33
CA ARG A 127 -21.60 -3.38 -7.26
C ARG A 127 -22.32 -4.73 -7.45
N THR A 128 -23.52 -4.70 -8.02
CA THR A 128 -24.35 -5.89 -8.26
C THR A 128 -23.91 -6.64 -9.51
N LEU A 129 -23.40 -5.94 -10.53
CA LEU A 129 -22.94 -6.54 -11.78
C LEU A 129 -21.55 -7.20 -11.66
N LEU A 130 -20.64 -6.65 -10.85
CA LEU A 130 -19.35 -7.30 -10.57
C LEU A 130 -19.55 -8.61 -9.77
N ARG A 131 -20.46 -8.64 -8.79
CA ARG A 131 -20.79 -9.87 -8.06
C ARG A 131 -21.49 -10.94 -8.91
N ARG A 132 -22.12 -10.59 -10.03
CA ARG A 132 -22.77 -11.55 -10.95
C ARG A 132 -21.85 -12.11 -12.03
N ARG A 133 -20.68 -11.50 -12.27
CA ARG A 133 -19.68 -12.04 -13.21
C ARG A 133 -18.61 -12.90 -12.54
N GLU A 134 -18.53 -12.91 -11.20
CA GLU A 134 -17.62 -13.76 -10.41
C GLU A 134 -18.35 -14.80 -9.53
N GLY A 135 -19.37 -15.46 -10.10
CA GLY A 135 -19.92 -16.72 -9.56
C GLY A 135 -20.23 -17.66 -10.75
N VAL A 136 -19.90 -18.96 -10.79
CA VAL A 136 -19.77 -19.94 -9.69
C VAL A 136 -20.89 -19.67 -8.68
N VAL A 137 -22.14 -20.05 -8.94
CA VAL A 137 -22.75 -21.32 -9.35
C VAL A 137 -23.99 -21.01 -10.18
#